data_AF-A0A0G2FAT0-F1
#
_entry.id   AF-A0A0G2FAT0-F1
#
_cell.length_a   1.000
_cell.length_b   1.000
_cell.length_c   1.000
_cell.angle_alpha   90.00
_cell.angle_beta   90.00
_cell.angle_gamma   90.00
#
_symmetry.space_group_name_H-M   'P 1'
#
loop_
_entity.id
_entity.type
_entity.pdbx_description
1 polymer ?
#
loop_
_entity_poly.entity_id
_entity_poly.type
_entity_poly.pdbx_seq_one_letter_code
_entity_poly.pdbx_strand_id
1 'polypeptide(L)'
;MPPLRNAQRATDQTIPINIDSGFRRLIKLFLILDDDLLANWMAQNDNAADPLSCDRLENDSMTVEWIEKKQQQLDDEEAEVEAEQQRLQGTPAALTELQLADLFITRAWMRTIVWQLAMSDFLLSSGPAGSARHEALSLFFPAHRLSAQLRKLAQFQVDTSIGKHGSGILQKIFEIANAIADVMTLFPVASTGAGAGEGPGEIRAGKVDSPDFDQDQARQCMSDLLLLVKVLLSFERIDKTQRDIILSKVETLKTMFPGMDLENPLPVW
;
A
#
# COMPACT_ATOMS: atom_id res chain seq x y z
N MET A 1 13.53 4.28 -23.77
CA MET A 1 14.90 4.69 -23.40
C MET A 1 15.53 3.57 -22.59
N PRO A 2 16.79 3.18 -22.84
CA PRO A 2 17.47 2.21 -21.98
C PRO A 2 17.64 2.75 -20.55
N PRO A 3 17.67 1.90 -19.51
CA PRO A 3 17.82 2.35 -18.13
C PRO A 3 19.15 3.08 -17.93
N LEU A 4 19.14 4.16 -17.15
CA LEU A 4 20.35 4.91 -16.79
C LEU A 4 21.16 4.13 -15.75
N ARG A 5 21.77 3.01 -16.16
CA ARG A 5 22.53 2.11 -15.27
C ARG A 5 23.77 2.76 -14.64
N ASN A 6 24.26 3.85 -15.24
CA ASN A 6 25.50 4.53 -14.87
C ASN A 6 25.35 6.07 -14.84
N ALA A 7 24.33 6.60 -14.15
CA ALA A 7 24.31 8.03 -13.87
C ALA A 7 25.50 8.38 -12.95
N GLN A 8 26.57 8.94 -13.55
CA GLN A 8 27.73 9.41 -12.80
C GLN A 8 27.27 10.44 -11.76
N ARG A 9 27.62 10.16 -10.49
CA ARG A 9 27.23 10.97 -9.32
C ARG A 9 28.02 12.28 -9.31
N ALA A 10 27.66 13.22 -10.17
CA ALA A 10 28.17 14.59 -10.05
C ALA A 10 27.42 15.25 -8.88
N THR A 11 28.14 15.59 -7.81
CA THR A 11 27.61 16.46 -6.75
C THR A 11 27.55 17.88 -7.29
N ASP A 12 26.34 18.37 -7.55
CA ASP A 12 26.12 19.77 -7.91
C ASP A 12 26.11 20.62 -6.62
N GLN A 13 27.15 21.43 -6.44
CA GLN A 13 27.32 22.27 -5.26
C GLN A 13 26.34 23.46 -5.23
N THR A 14 25.59 23.71 -6.31
CA THR A 14 24.59 24.78 -6.37
C THR A 14 23.24 24.38 -5.80
N ILE A 15 23.02 23.08 -5.58
CA ILE A 15 21.77 22.54 -5.04
C ILE A 15 21.86 22.46 -3.51
N PRO A 16 20.83 22.90 -2.76
CA PRO A 16 20.80 22.73 -1.31
C PRO A 16 20.97 21.25 -0.90
N ILE A 17 21.75 21.01 0.15
CA ILE A 17 22.17 19.67 0.55
C ILE A 17 21.00 18.72 0.87
N ASN A 18 19.92 19.21 1.46
CA ASN A 18 18.71 18.43 1.71
C ASN A 18 17.97 18.06 0.42
N ILE A 19 18.04 18.91 -0.61
CA ILE A 19 17.42 18.65 -1.91
C ILE A 19 18.18 17.54 -2.64
N ASP A 20 19.52 17.65 -2.74
CA ASP A 20 20.37 16.59 -3.28
C ASP A 20 20.19 15.27 -2.52
N SER A 21 20.16 15.32 -1.18
CA SER A 21 19.91 14.15 -0.33
C SER A 21 18.55 13.51 -0.62
N GLY A 22 17.49 14.30 -0.73
CA GLY A 22 16.15 13.81 -1.05
C GLY A 22 16.09 13.11 -2.41
N PHE A 23 16.68 13.70 -3.45
CA PHE A 23 16.75 13.05 -4.77
C PHE A 23 17.58 11.76 -4.73
N ARG A 24 18.69 11.72 -4.00
CA ARG A 24 19.49 10.49 -3.85
C ARG A 24 18.69 9.38 -3.19
N ARG A 25 17.90 9.69 -2.15
CA ARG A 25 17.00 8.72 -1.51
C ARG A 25 15.96 8.21 -2.49
N LEU A 26 15.33 9.11 -3.25
CA LEU A 26 14.32 8.73 -4.24
C LEU A 26 14.92 7.85 -5.35
N ILE A 27 16.11 8.20 -5.85
CA ILE A 27 16.83 7.37 -6.83
C ILE A 27 17.14 5.99 -6.26
N LYS A 28 17.68 5.91 -5.04
CA LYS A 28 17.95 4.62 -4.36
C LYS A 28 16.69 3.76 -4.28
N LEU A 29 15.56 4.36 -3.92
CA LEU A 29 14.27 3.68 -3.83
C LEU A 29 13.83 3.15 -5.20
N PHE A 30 13.91 3.94 -6.27
CA PHE A 30 13.59 3.49 -7.63
C PHE A 30 14.56 2.44 -8.19
N LEU A 31 15.80 2.35 -7.69
CA LEU A 31 16.73 1.28 -8.09
C LEU A 31 16.31 -0.11 -7.59
N ILE A 32 15.36 -0.20 -6.66
CA ILE A 32 14.76 -1.48 -6.25
C ILE A 32 13.88 -2.06 -7.37
N LEU A 33 13.31 -1.21 -8.23
CA LEU A 33 12.58 -1.58 -9.45
C LEU A 33 13.58 -1.93 -10.56
N ASP A 34 14.24 -3.08 -10.43
CA ASP A 34 15.14 -3.60 -11.45
C ASP A 34 14.41 -4.09 -12.70
N ASP A 35 15.18 -4.48 -13.71
CA ASP A 35 14.64 -4.88 -15.01
C ASP A 35 13.69 -6.09 -14.87
N ASP A 36 14.00 -7.03 -13.97
CA ASP A 36 13.17 -8.22 -13.74
C ASP A 36 11.82 -7.83 -13.16
N LEU A 37 11.78 -6.96 -12.15
CA LEU A 37 10.53 -6.47 -11.59
C LEU A 37 9.71 -5.72 -12.63
N LEU A 38 10.34 -4.82 -13.40
CA LEU A 38 9.66 -4.06 -14.44
C LEU A 38 9.13 -4.96 -15.55
N ALA A 39 9.89 -5.98 -15.96
CA ALA A 39 9.44 -6.95 -16.96
C ALA A 39 8.19 -7.72 -16.49
N ASN A 40 8.22 -8.23 -15.26
CA ASN A 40 7.07 -8.91 -14.65
C ASN A 40 5.85 -7.99 -14.54
N TRP A 41 6.05 -6.75 -14.10
CA TRP A 41 4.97 -5.77 -13.96
C TRP A 41 4.38 -5.35 -15.31
N MET A 42 5.21 -5.17 -16.35
CA MET A 42 4.72 -4.89 -17.70
C MET A 42 3.94 -6.07 -18.28
N ALA A 43 4.44 -7.29 -18.09
CA ALA A 43 3.75 -8.51 -18.55
C ALA A 43 2.39 -8.71 -17.86
N GLN A 44 2.28 -8.35 -16.58
CA GLN A 44 1.01 -8.38 -15.84
C GLN A 44 -0.02 -7.39 -16.42
N ASN A 45 0.43 -6.19 -16.80
CA ASN A 45 -0.45 -5.10 -17.27
C ASN A 45 -0.75 -5.16 -18.78
N ASP A 46 -0.09 -6.03 -19.53
CA ASP A 46 -0.40 -6.24 -20.94
C ASP A 46 -1.70 -7.05 -21.10
N ASN A 47 -2.81 -6.34 -21.27
CA ASN A 47 -4.14 -6.92 -21.50
C ASN A 47 -4.26 -7.75 -22.78
N ALA A 48 -3.26 -7.72 -23.68
CA ALA A 48 -3.25 -8.51 -24.90
C ALA A 48 -2.65 -9.91 -24.73
N ALA A 49 -1.94 -10.17 -23.63
CA ALA A 49 -1.35 -11.48 -23.35
C ALA A 49 -2.41 -12.43 -22.77
N ASP A 50 -2.56 -13.61 -23.39
CA ASP A 50 -3.43 -14.68 -22.89
C ASP A 50 -3.06 -15.01 -21.42
N PRO A 51 -3.99 -14.87 -20.45
CA PRO A 51 -3.75 -15.17 -19.04
C PRO A 51 -3.33 -16.63 -18.79
N LEU A 52 -3.63 -17.53 -19.72
CA LEU A 52 -3.31 -18.96 -19.66
C LEU A 52 -2.11 -19.34 -20.53
N SER A 53 -1.37 -18.37 -21.10
CA SER A 53 -0.21 -18.70 -21.93
C SER A 53 0.85 -19.41 -21.09
N CYS A 54 1.37 -20.51 -21.62
CA CYS A 54 2.43 -21.31 -20.99
C CYS A 54 3.73 -20.50 -20.77
N ASP A 55 4.00 -19.48 -21.58
CA ASP A 55 5.15 -18.57 -21.41
C ASP A 55 5.14 -17.84 -20.05
N ARG A 56 3.96 -17.55 -19.49
CA ARG A 56 3.86 -16.90 -18.17
C ARG A 56 4.15 -17.87 -17.02
N LEU A 57 3.80 -19.15 -17.18
CA LEU A 57 4.03 -20.21 -16.20
C LEU A 57 5.49 -20.71 -16.17
N GLU A 58 6.27 -20.45 -17.23
CA GLU A 58 7.70 -20.79 -17.30
C GLU A 58 8.61 -19.70 -16.71
N ASN A 59 8.04 -18.60 -16.21
CA ASN A 59 8.82 -17.51 -15.65
C ASN A 59 9.34 -17.84 -14.25
N ASP A 60 10.40 -18.64 -14.19
CA ASP A 60 11.13 -19.09 -12.98
C ASP A 60 11.77 -17.93 -12.18
N SER A 61 11.59 -16.67 -12.63
CA SER A 61 12.17 -15.49 -11.97
C SER A 61 11.37 -15.04 -10.74
N MET A 62 10.05 -15.23 -10.72
CA MET A 62 9.17 -14.67 -9.68
C MET A 62 8.84 -15.71 -8.60
N THR A 63 9.84 -16.09 -7.80
CA THR A 63 9.65 -17.01 -6.67
C THR A 63 9.17 -16.29 -5.40
N VAL A 64 8.69 -17.06 -4.42
CA VAL A 64 8.34 -16.53 -3.09
C VAL A 64 9.53 -15.81 -2.46
N GLU A 65 10.72 -16.40 -2.52
CA GLU A 65 11.95 -15.81 -1.97
C GLU A 65 12.33 -14.51 -2.68
N TRP A 66 12.07 -14.42 -3.99
CA TRP A 66 12.30 -13.18 -4.75
C TRP A 66 11.35 -12.06 -4.27
N ILE A 67 10.06 -12.37 -4.10
CA ILE A 67 9.07 -11.42 -3.56
C ILE A 67 9.46 -10.96 -2.15
N GLU A 68 9.83 -11.89 -1.27
CA GLU A 68 10.26 -11.57 0.10
C GLU A 68 11.49 -10.67 0.10
N LYS A 69 12.48 -10.98 -0.75
CA LYS A 69 13.67 -10.16 -0.90
C LYS A 69 13.34 -8.74 -1.37
N LYS A 70 12.41 -8.58 -2.32
CA LYS A 70 11.97 -7.25 -2.78
C LYS A 70 11.29 -6.45 -1.67
N GLN A 71 10.43 -7.09 -0.89
CA GLN A 71 9.76 -6.46 0.23
C GLN A 71 10.78 -6.09 1.34
N GLN A 72 11.74 -6.96 1.61
CA GLN A 72 12.83 -6.70 2.55
C GLN A 72 13.70 -5.50 2.10
N GLN A 73 14.02 -5.38 0.81
CA GLN A 73 14.75 -4.21 0.30
C GLN A 73 14.02 -2.89 0.55
N LEU A 74 12.69 -2.89 0.47
CA LEU A 74 11.87 -1.72 0.78
C LEU A 74 11.86 -1.43 2.29
N ASP A 75 11.82 -2.47 3.13
CA ASP A 75 11.89 -2.36 4.58
C ASP A 75 13.24 -1.83 5.07
N ASP A 76 14.34 -2.33 4.49
CA ASP A 76 15.70 -1.87 4.78
C ASP A 76 15.87 -0.38 4.38
N GLU A 77 15.30 0.03 3.25
CA GLU A 77 15.35 1.43 2.79
C GLU A 77 14.55 2.36 3.71
N GLU A 78 13.37 1.94 4.19
CA GLU A 78 12.59 2.66 5.19
C GLU A 78 13.39 2.88 6.48
N ALA A 79 13.99 1.81 7.01
CA ALA A 79 14.81 1.87 8.21
C ALA A 79 16.06 2.76 8.02
N GLU A 80 16.71 2.70 6.85
CA GLU A 80 17.86 3.54 6.53
C GLU A 80 17.48 5.04 6.50
N VAL A 81 16.32 5.36 5.92
CA VAL A 81 15.80 6.74 5.86
C VAL A 81 15.44 7.24 7.26
N GLU A 82 14.73 6.45 8.06
CA GLU A 82 14.36 6.83 9.43
C GLU A 82 15.59 7.08 10.30
N ALA A 83 16.57 6.17 10.26
CA ALA A 83 17.81 6.31 11.03
C ALA A 83 18.66 7.51 10.59
N GLU A 84 18.73 7.80 9.28
CA GLU A 84 19.41 8.99 8.76
C GLU A 84 18.68 10.27 9.18
N GLN A 85 17.35 10.30 9.03
CA GLN A 85 16.55 11.47 9.38
C GLN A 85 16.67 11.81 10.88
N GLN A 86 16.70 10.79 11.74
CA GLN A 86 16.92 10.97 13.17
C GLN A 86 18.32 11.51 13.46
N ARG A 87 19.36 11.03 12.76
CA ARG A 87 20.74 11.53 12.91
C ARG A 87 20.90 12.97 12.43
N LEU A 88 20.19 13.36 11.37
CA LEU A 88 20.30 14.69 10.77
C LEU A 88 19.30 15.71 11.36
N GLN A 89 18.48 15.31 12.33
CA GLN A 89 17.43 16.17 12.89
C GLN A 89 18.00 17.52 13.38
N GLY A 90 17.39 18.62 12.94
CA GLY A 90 17.82 19.98 13.26
C GLY A 90 18.99 20.52 12.42
N THR A 91 19.52 19.74 11.48
CA THR A 91 20.56 20.19 10.53
C THR A 91 19.95 20.65 9.20
N PRO A 92 20.64 21.50 8.42
CA PRO A 92 20.22 21.86 7.07
C PRO A 92 20.19 20.69 6.07
N ALA A 93 20.72 19.52 6.45
CA ALA A 93 20.70 18.30 5.65
C ALA A 93 19.48 17.41 5.94
N ALA A 94 18.70 17.70 6.99
CA ALA A 94 17.46 16.99 7.27
C ALA A 94 16.49 17.10 6.10
N LEU A 95 15.81 16.00 5.77
CA LEU A 95 14.76 16.01 4.76
C LEU A 95 13.56 16.80 5.27
N THR A 96 12.91 17.52 4.37
CA THR A 96 11.66 18.21 4.67
C THR A 96 10.52 17.20 4.80
N GLU A 97 9.44 17.58 5.48
CA GLU A 97 8.23 16.74 5.59
C GLU A 97 7.70 16.32 4.22
N LEU A 98 7.81 17.21 3.24
CA LEU A 98 7.38 16.94 1.87
C LEU A 98 8.23 15.86 1.18
N GLN A 99 9.55 15.90 1.37
CA GLN A 99 10.45 14.88 0.84
C GLN A 99 10.23 13.53 1.53
N LEU A 100 9.99 13.54 2.85
CA LEU A 100 9.65 12.34 3.60
C LEU A 100 8.32 11.75 3.14
N ALA A 101 7.30 12.59 2.93
CA ALA A 101 6.00 12.15 2.42
C ALA A 101 6.11 11.52 1.02
N ASP A 102 6.90 12.13 0.10
CA ASP A 102 7.10 11.58 -1.24
C ASP A 102 7.82 10.21 -1.21
N LEU A 103 8.89 10.08 -0.42
CA LEU A 103 9.58 8.80 -0.20
C LEU A 103 8.63 7.75 0.36
N PHE A 104 7.83 8.15 1.36
CA PHE A 104 6.87 7.28 2.02
C PHE A 104 5.79 6.77 1.06
N ILE A 105 5.14 7.67 0.33
CA ILE A 105 4.09 7.34 -0.66
C ILE A 105 4.67 6.47 -1.77
N THR A 106 5.85 6.83 -2.29
CA THR A 106 6.51 6.07 -3.35
C THR A 106 6.86 4.67 -2.89
N ARG A 107 7.37 4.49 -1.67
CA ARG A 107 7.69 3.17 -1.12
C ARG A 107 6.44 2.33 -0.87
N ALA A 108 5.40 2.92 -0.27
CA ALA A 108 4.13 2.22 -0.06
C ALA A 108 3.51 1.76 -1.38
N TRP A 109 3.60 2.58 -2.43
CA TRP A 109 3.18 2.21 -3.78
C TRP A 109 4.00 1.06 -4.38
N MET A 110 5.33 1.10 -4.23
CA MET A 110 6.18 -0.03 -4.67
C MET A 110 5.85 -1.32 -3.94
N ARG A 111 5.53 -1.26 -2.63
CA ARG A 111 5.05 -2.43 -1.88
C ARG A 111 3.73 -2.98 -2.44
N THR A 112 2.81 -2.10 -2.86
CA THR A 112 1.57 -2.49 -3.55
C THR A 112 1.88 -3.21 -4.87
N ILE A 113 2.81 -2.71 -5.69
CA ILE A 113 3.20 -3.36 -6.95
C ILE A 113 3.76 -4.76 -6.70
N VAL A 114 4.72 -4.88 -5.77
CA VAL A 114 5.32 -6.18 -5.44
C VAL A 114 4.28 -7.15 -4.88
N TRP A 115 3.32 -6.66 -4.08
CA TRP A 115 2.21 -7.47 -3.59
C TRP A 115 1.25 -7.91 -4.71
N GLN A 116 0.91 -7.04 -5.65
CA GLN A 116 0.07 -7.37 -6.80
C GLN A 116 0.72 -8.41 -7.72
N LEU A 117 2.04 -8.37 -7.87
CA LEU A 117 2.81 -9.38 -8.58
C LEU A 117 2.73 -10.74 -7.88
N ALA A 118 2.92 -10.78 -6.56
CA ALA A 118 2.75 -12.02 -5.79
C ALA A 118 1.30 -12.55 -5.88
N MET A 119 0.32 -11.65 -5.94
CA MET A 119 -1.09 -12.02 -6.09
C MET A 119 -1.40 -12.67 -7.44
N SER A 120 -0.85 -12.15 -8.55
CA SER A 120 -1.14 -12.71 -9.89
C SER A 120 -0.64 -14.13 -10.07
N ASP A 121 0.43 -14.49 -9.37
CA ASP A 121 1.05 -15.81 -9.45
C ASP A 121 0.60 -16.71 -8.28
N PHE A 122 -0.45 -16.30 -7.56
CA PHE A 122 -1.05 -17.04 -6.45
C PHE A 122 -0.05 -17.41 -5.33
N LEU A 123 0.98 -16.59 -5.14
CA LEU A 123 2.03 -16.78 -4.13
C LEU A 123 1.60 -16.33 -2.72
N LEU A 124 0.45 -15.65 -2.64
CA LEU A 124 -0.07 -15.10 -1.38
C LEU A 124 -0.78 -16.17 -0.54
N SER A 125 -0.65 -16.01 0.77
CA SER A 125 -1.31 -16.85 1.78
C SER A 125 -2.54 -16.13 2.35
N SER A 126 -3.62 -16.88 2.59
CA SER A 126 -4.84 -16.37 3.22
C SER A 126 -4.81 -16.35 4.75
N GLY A 127 -3.87 -17.06 5.37
CA GLY A 127 -3.63 -16.99 6.81
C GLY A 127 -2.58 -15.93 7.17
N PRO A 128 -2.43 -15.58 8.47
CA PRO A 128 -1.33 -14.73 8.90
C PRO A 128 -0.01 -15.35 8.44
N ALA A 129 0.88 -14.54 7.87
CA ALA A 129 2.23 -14.97 7.58
C ALA A 129 2.84 -15.41 8.92
N GLY A 130 3.09 -16.71 9.09
CA GLY A 130 3.79 -17.21 10.27
C GLY A 130 5.15 -16.53 10.38
N SER A 131 5.80 -16.62 11.55
CA SER A 131 7.09 -15.97 11.85
C SER A 131 8.25 -16.29 10.89
N ALA A 132 8.07 -17.24 9.97
CA ALA A 132 9.04 -17.67 8.98
C ALA A 132 8.91 -16.96 7.62
N ARG A 133 7.85 -16.19 7.37
CA ARG A 133 7.60 -15.51 6.08
C ARG A 133 7.39 -14.02 6.25
N HIS A 134 7.74 -13.26 5.22
CA HIS A 134 7.50 -11.83 5.19
C HIS A 134 5.98 -11.54 5.21
N GLU A 135 5.53 -10.58 6.02
CA GLU A 135 4.10 -10.25 6.17
C GLU A 135 3.43 -9.83 4.85
N ALA A 136 4.23 -9.33 3.90
CA ALA A 136 3.80 -8.98 2.55
C ALA A 136 3.37 -10.15 1.66
N LEU A 137 3.57 -11.39 2.10
CA LEU A 137 2.98 -12.57 1.46
C LEU A 137 1.55 -12.86 1.93
N SER A 138 0.98 -12.03 2.82
CA SER A 138 -0.42 -12.12 3.20
C SER A 138 -1.33 -11.48 2.16
N LEU A 139 -2.47 -12.12 1.87
CA LEU A 139 -3.56 -11.50 1.10
C LEU A 139 -4.07 -10.20 1.76
N PHE A 140 -3.95 -10.08 3.08
CA PHE A 140 -4.43 -8.93 3.83
C PHE A 140 -3.38 -7.83 4.03
N PHE A 141 -2.18 -8.00 3.48
CA PHE A 141 -1.07 -7.07 3.65
C PHE A 141 -1.43 -5.59 3.37
N PRO A 142 -2.14 -5.24 2.27
CA PRO A 142 -2.54 -3.85 2.02
C PRO A 142 -3.40 -3.29 3.16
N ALA A 143 -4.36 -4.07 3.63
CA ALA A 143 -5.27 -3.68 4.70
C ALA A 143 -4.60 -3.56 6.08
N HIS A 144 -3.47 -4.23 6.32
CA HIS A 144 -2.76 -4.15 7.60
C HIS A 144 -1.61 -3.13 7.59
N ARG A 145 -0.60 -3.36 6.75
CA ARG A 145 0.63 -2.55 6.77
C ARG A 145 0.41 -1.23 6.05
N LEU A 146 -0.16 -1.26 4.85
CA LEU A 146 -0.25 -0.06 4.01
C LEU A 146 -1.27 0.95 4.56
N SER A 147 -2.41 0.48 5.09
CA SER A 147 -3.39 1.35 5.76
C SER A 147 -2.78 2.08 6.96
N ALA A 148 -2.11 1.36 7.85
CA ALA A 148 -1.45 1.91 9.04
C ALA A 148 -0.28 2.82 8.68
N GLN A 149 0.48 2.48 7.65
CA GLN A 149 1.52 3.33 7.10
C GLN A 149 0.93 4.65 6.60
N LEU A 150 -0.05 4.61 5.70
CA LEU A 150 -0.60 5.81 5.12
C LEU A 150 -1.43 6.64 6.12
N ARG A 151 -1.91 6.08 7.24
CA ARG A 151 -2.44 6.86 8.37
C ARG A 151 -1.46 7.95 8.82
N LYS A 152 -0.16 7.64 8.85
CA LYS A 152 0.90 8.61 9.18
C LYS A 152 0.95 9.75 8.17
N LEU A 153 0.57 9.52 6.91
CA LEU A 153 0.55 10.58 5.91
C LEU A 153 -0.49 11.66 6.20
N ALA A 154 -1.64 11.26 6.73
CA ALA A 154 -2.68 12.21 7.12
C ALA A 154 -2.29 13.06 8.33
N GLN A 155 -1.22 12.69 9.05
CA GLN A 155 -0.63 13.49 10.11
C GLN A 155 0.35 14.54 9.58
N PHE A 156 0.89 14.37 8.37
CA PHE A 156 1.65 15.45 7.74
C PHE A 156 0.68 16.59 7.43
N GLN A 157 1.01 17.81 7.88
CA GLN A 157 0.27 19.02 7.53
C GLN A 157 0.59 19.35 6.07
N VAL A 158 0.00 18.58 5.17
CA VAL A 158 0.08 18.79 3.74
C VAL A 158 -0.82 19.97 3.37
N ASP A 159 -0.47 21.16 3.87
CA ASP A 159 -1.14 22.39 3.51
C ASP A 159 -0.72 22.75 2.09
N THR A 160 -1.60 22.52 1.12
CA THR A 160 -1.57 23.05 -0.27
C THR A 160 -0.30 22.78 -1.12
N SER A 161 0.76 22.20 -0.56
CA SER A 161 2.06 22.02 -1.22
C SER A 161 2.14 20.70 -2.00
N ILE A 162 1.39 19.65 -1.60
CA ILE A 162 1.15 18.48 -2.48
C ILE A 162 0.23 18.83 -3.66
N GLY A 163 -0.59 19.88 -3.57
CA GLY A 163 -1.30 20.41 -4.75
C GLY A 163 -0.37 20.89 -5.88
N LYS A 164 0.91 21.15 -5.55
CA LYS A 164 1.98 21.45 -6.53
C LYS A 164 2.71 20.20 -7.01
N HIS A 165 2.59 19.07 -6.31
CA HIS A 165 3.12 17.79 -6.77
C HIS A 165 2.26 17.26 -7.91
N GLY A 166 2.92 16.72 -8.94
CA GLY A 166 2.28 16.29 -10.18
C GLY A 166 1.27 15.15 -9.99
N SER A 167 0.50 14.87 -11.04
CA SER A 167 -0.47 13.76 -11.10
C SER A 167 0.07 12.41 -10.60
N GLY A 168 1.38 12.19 -10.70
CA GLY A 168 2.05 10.95 -10.28
C GLY A 168 2.04 10.65 -8.79
N ILE A 169 1.83 11.61 -7.87
CA ILE A 169 1.70 11.29 -6.44
C ILE A 169 0.25 10.90 -6.10
N LEU A 170 -0.72 11.58 -6.70
CA LEU A 170 -2.14 11.30 -6.56
C LEU A 170 -2.47 9.90 -7.09
N GLN A 171 -1.88 9.56 -8.24
CA GLN A 171 -1.96 8.22 -8.83
C GLN A 171 -1.52 7.13 -7.84
N LYS A 172 -0.37 7.32 -7.18
CA LYS A 172 0.16 6.36 -6.21
C LYS A 172 -0.77 6.19 -5.01
N ILE A 173 -1.25 7.29 -4.44
CA ILE A 173 -2.20 7.23 -3.31
C ILE A 173 -3.49 6.51 -3.72
N PHE A 174 -4.03 6.84 -4.90
CA PHE A 174 -5.20 6.16 -5.44
C PHE A 174 -4.97 4.65 -5.57
N GLU A 175 -3.86 4.22 -6.17
CA GLU A 175 -3.58 2.79 -6.37
C GLU A 175 -3.46 2.04 -5.03
N ILE A 176 -2.83 2.65 -4.01
CA ILE A 176 -2.75 2.04 -2.68
C ILE A 176 -4.14 1.98 -2.03
N ALA A 177 -4.90 3.09 -2.03
CA ALA A 177 -6.24 3.14 -1.45
C ALA A 177 -7.20 2.16 -2.15
N ASN A 178 -7.08 2.03 -3.46
CA ASN A 178 -7.85 1.08 -4.25
C ASN A 178 -7.53 -0.37 -3.87
N ALA A 179 -6.24 -0.71 -3.71
CA ALA A 179 -5.82 -2.05 -3.28
C ALA A 179 -6.30 -2.37 -1.86
N ILE A 180 -6.23 -1.40 -0.93
CA ILE A 180 -6.79 -1.55 0.42
C ILE A 180 -8.29 -1.83 0.33
N ALA A 181 -9.03 -1.01 -0.43
CA ALA A 181 -10.47 -1.17 -0.58
C ALA A 181 -10.85 -2.55 -1.17
N ASP A 182 -10.09 -3.06 -2.13
CA ASP A 182 -10.30 -4.39 -2.71
C ASP A 182 -10.15 -5.51 -1.67
N VAL A 183 -9.04 -5.49 -0.93
CA VAL A 183 -8.78 -6.45 0.15
C VAL A 183 -9.84 -6.38 1.23
N MET A 184 -10.35 -5.17 1.52
CA MET A 184 -11.39 -4.98 2.51
C MET A 184 -12.72 -5.69 2.17
N THR A 185 -13.01 -5.90 0.89
CA THR A 185 -14.21 -6.65 0.47
C THR A 185 -14.14 -8.14 0.79
N LEU A 186 -12.93 -8.67 1.05
CA LEU A 186 -12.71 -10.07 1.40
C LEU A 186 -12.97 -10.36 2.88
N PHE A 187 -13.17 -9.32 3.71
CA PHE A 187 -13.38 -9.53 5.12
C PHE A 187 -14.73 -10.18 5.40
N PRO A 188 -14.76 -11.27 6.20
CA PRO A 188 -16.00 -11.89 6.60
C PRO A 188 -16.75 -10.94 7.53
N VAL A 189 -17.73 -10.22 6.99
CA VAL A 189 -18.70 -9.50 7.81
C VAL A 189 -19.49 -10.57 8.53
N ALA A 190 -19.44 -10.57 9.86
CA ALA A 190 -20.32 -11.40 10.66
C ALA A 190 -21.74 -11.15 10.16
N SER A 191 -22.30 -12.12 9.44
CA SER A 191 -23.69 -12.07 9.00
C SER A 191 -24.51 -11.82 10.25
N THR A 192 -25.01 -10.60 10.39
CA THR A 192 -26.04 -10.26 11.35
C THR A 192 -27.14 -11.27 11.09
N GLY A 193 -27.30 -12.22 12.02
CA GLY A 193 -28.31 -13.26 11.95
C GLY A 193 -29.69 -12.65 11.95
N ALA A 194 -30.14 -12.16 10.80
CA ALA A 194 -31.51 -11.89 10.49
C ALA A 194 -32.13 -13.21 10.05
N GLY A 195 -32.65 -13.97 11.02
CA GLY A 195 -33.56 -15.09 10.77
C GLY A 195 -33.13 -16.43 11.36
N ALA A 196 -33.56 -16.70 12.59
CA ALA A 196 -34.01 -18.01 13.10
C ALA A 196 -34.26 -17.80 14.61
N GLY A 197 -35.48 -17.88 15.11
CA GLY A 197 -36.26 -19.11 15.10
C GLY A 197 -35.70 -20.00 16.20
N GLU A 198 -36.22 -19.86 17.42
CA GLU A 198 -35.91 -20.73 18.56
C GLU A 198 -36.25 -22.19 18.19
N GLY A 199 -35.23 -22.97 17.85
CA GLY A 199 -35.29 -24.42 17.75
C GLY A 199 -34.35 -25.02 18.81
N PRO A 200 -34.85 -25.85 19.73
CA PRO A 200 -34.01 -26.44 20.76
C PRO A 200 -33.35 -27.72 20.24
N GLY A 201 -32.02 -27.69 20.16
CA GLY A 201 -31.20 -28.89 20.12
C GLY A 201 -30.36 -29.02 18.86
N GLU A 202 -29.15 -28.48 18.89
CA GLU A 202 -28.05 -29.15 18.20
C GLU A 202 -26.69 -28.82 18.83
N ILE A 203 -25.82 -29.82 18.72
CA ILE A 203 -24.60 -30.06 19.47
C ILE A 203 -23.64 -28.88 19.31
N ARG A 204 -23.06 -28.44 20.43
CA ARG A 204 -22.00 -27.43 20.51
C ARG A 204 -20.75 -27.94 19.77
N ALA A 205 -20.75 -27.79 18.45
CA ALA A 205 -19.55 -27.87 17.64
C ALA A 205 -18.56 -26.87 18.24
N GLY A 206 -17.36 -27.36 18.55
CA GLY A 206 -16.29 -26.57 19.14
C GLY A 206 -16.16 -25.25 18.40
N LYS A 207 -15.99 -24.17 19.17
CA LYS A 207 -15.42 -22.92 18.69
C LYS A 207 -14.10 -23.31 18.03
N VAL A 208 -14.13 -23.53 16.72
CA VAL A 208 -12.92 -23.60 15.93
C VAL A 208 -12.35 -22.21 16.10
N ASP A 209 -11.22 -22.11 16.78
CA ASP A 209 -10.39 -20.92 16.76
C ASP A 209 -10.00 -20.68 15.30
N SER A 210 -10.92 -20.08 14.53
CA SER A 210 -10.64 -19.60 13.19
C SER A 210 -9.49 -18.61 13.33
N PRO A 211 -8.43 -18.74 12.52
CA PRO A 211 -7.28 -17.87 12.64
C PRO A 211 -7.74 -16.42 12.42
N ASP A 212 -7.61 -15.65 13.49
CA ASP A 212 -7.58 -14.19 13.61
C ASP A 212 -7.87 -13.40 12.33
N PHE A 213 -9.11 -12.94 12.21
CA PHE A 213 -9.33 -11.60 11.71
C PHE A 213 -10.19 -10.85 12.72
N ASP A 214 -9.55 -9.97 13.48
CA ASP A 214 -10.21 -9.18 14.51
C ASP A 214 -11.11 -8.13 13.85
N GLN A 215 -12.40 -8.14 14.21
CA GLN A 215 -13.37 -7.16 13.72
C GLN A 215 -12.91 -5.73 14.02
N ASP A 216 -12.15 -5.53 15.10
CA ASP A 216 -11.60 -4.23 15.47
C ASP A 216 -10.48 -3.79 14.52
N GLN A 217 -9.68 -4.73 14.02
CA GLN A 217 -8.67 -4.44 13.00
C GLN A 217 -9.30 -4.08 11.65
N ALA A 218 -10.40 -4.74 11.29
CA ALA A 218 -11.22 -4.39 10.12
C ALA A 218 -11.74 -2.95 10.19
N ARG A 219 -12.31 -2.58 11.35
CA ARG A 219 -12.80 -1.23 11.61
C ARG A 219 -11.68 -0.21 11.55
N GLN A 220 -10.53 -0.54 12.11
CA GLN A 220 -9.36 0.34 12.10
C GLN A 220 -8.84 0.58 10.67
N CYS A 221 -8.79 -0.48 9.85
CA CYS A 221 -8.48 -0.37 8.42
C CYS A 221 -9.51 0.48 7.66
N MET A 222 -10.80 0.31 7.95
CA MET A 222 -11.86 1.15 7.34
C MET A 222 -11.67 2.63 7.71
N SER A 223 -11.32 2.91 8.97
CA SER A 223 -11.02 4.27 9.44
C SER A 223 -9.86 4.87 8.67
N ASP A 224 -8.79 4.09 8.46
CA ASP A 224 -7.65 4.50 7.66
C ASP A 224 -8.02 4.78 6.21
N LEU A 225 -8.76 3.87 5.58
CA LEU A 225 -9.20 4.05 4.20
C LEU A 225 -10.00 5.34 4.06
N LEU A 226 -10.94 5.63 4.98
CA LEU A 226 -11.72 6.86 4.96
C LEU A 226 -10.83 8.11 5.09
N LEU A 227 -9.82 8.07 5.95
CA LEU A 227 -8.86 9.17 6.11
C LEU A 227 -8.07 9.39 4.81
N LEU A 228 -7.60 8.33 4.16
CA LEU A 228 -6.89 8.40 2.88
C LEU A 228 -7.76 8.92 1.76
N VAL A 229 -9.02 8.49 1.70
CA VAL A 229 -9.99 8.99 0.73
C VAL A 229 -10.25 10.47 0.95
N LYS A 230 -10.38 10.94 2.20
CA LYS A 230 -10.48 12.38 2.50
C LYS A 230 -9.28 13.15 1.99
N VAL A 231 -8.07 12.66 2.24
CA VAL A 231 -6.83 13.25 1.72
C VAL A 231 -6.84 13.28 0.20
N LEU A 232 -7.16 12.16 -0.45
CA LEU A 232 -7.20 12.05 -1.91
C LEU A 232 -8.22 13.01 -2.55
N LEU A 233 -9.40 13.17 -1.93
CA LEU A 233 -10.46 14.07 -2.38
C LEU A 233 -10.18 15.54 -2.07
N SER A 234 -9.27 15.85 -1.15
CA SER A 234 -8.83 17.22 -0.88
C SER A 234 -8.07 17.83 -2.05
N PHE A 235 -7.57 17.01 -2.98
CA PHE A 235 -6.85 17.47 -4.16
C PHE A 235 -7.81 17.81 -5.31
N GLU A 236 -7.76 19.06 -5.78
CA GLU A 236 -8.57 19.54 -6.91
C GLU A 236 -8.34 18.75 -8.22
N ARG A 237 -7.14 18.18 -8.39
CA ARG A 237 -6.68 17.53 -9.62
C ARG A 237 -6.88 16.01 -9.68
N ILE A 238 -7.57 15.41 -8.71
CA ILE A 238 -7.89 13.98 -8.81
C ILE A 238 -8.71 13.71 -10.08
N ASP A 239 -8.32 12.68 -10.82
CA ASP A 239 -9.04 12.27 -12.01
C ASP A 239 -10.49 11.85 -11.68
N LYS A 240 -11.43 12.16 -12.58
CA LYS A 240 -12.85 11.90 -12.33
C LYS A 240 -13.14 10.40 -12.21
N THR A 241 -12.52 9.58 -13.06
CA THR A 241 -12.72 8.13 -13.02
C THR A 241 -12.17 7.54 -11.72
N GLN A 242 -10.99 7.98 -11.28
CA GLN A 242 -10.43 7.58 -9.98
C GLN A 242 -11.34 7.94 -8.80
N ARG A 243 -11.89 9.16 -8.82
CA ARG A 243 -12.85 9.63 -7.82
C ARG A 243 -14.09 8.73 -7.78
N ASP A 244 -14.67 8.45 -8.94
CA ASP A 244 -15.91 7.67 -9.04
C ASP A 244 -15.67 6.22 -8.58
N ILE A 245 -14.53 5.61 -8.95
CA ILE A 245 -14.15 4.26 -8.50
C ILE A 245 -14.02 4.21 -6.98
N ILE A 246 -13.24 5.10 -6.38
CA ILE A 246 -12.95 5.01 -4.94
C ILE A 246 -14.20 5.28 -4.10
N LEU A 247 -15.05 6.23 -4.52
CA LEU A 247 -16.32 6.51 -3.86
C LEU A 247 -17.28 5.31 -3.96
N SER A 248 -17.38 4.68 -5.13
CA SER A 248 -18.20 3.47 -5.30
C SER A 248 -17.76 2.32 -4.39
N LYS A 249 -16.45 2.15 -4.21
CA LYS A 249 -15.91 1.14 -3.29
C LYS A 249 -16.20 1.48 -1.83
N VAL A 250 -16.04 2.74 -1.44
CA VAL A 250 -16.39 3.20 -0.09
C VAL A 250 -17.86 2.95 0.21
N GLU A 251 -18.77 3.25 -0.71
CA GLU A 251 -20.21 2.98 -0.53
C GLU A 251 -20.51 1.48 -0.39
N THR A 252 -19.82 0.63 -1.16
CA THR A 252 -19.93 -0.83 -1.00
C THR A 252 -19.45 -1.27 0.39
N LEU A 253 -18.29 -0.78 0.83
CA LEU A 253 -17.73 -1.13 2.13
C LEU A 253 -18.57 -0.61 3.30
N LYS A 254 -19.27 0.52 3.17
CA LYS A 254 -20.20 1.01 4.20
C LYS A 254 -21.34 0.02 4.49
N THR A 255 -21.80 -0.72 3.49
CA THR A 255 -22.81 -1.78 3.70
C THR A 255 -22.26 -2.93 4.54
N MET A 256 -20.96 -3.18 4.46
CA MET A 256 -20.24 -4.21 5.22
C MET A 256 -19.82 -3.74 6.62
N PHE A 257 -19.58 -2.44 6.79
CA PHE A 257 -19.12 -1.81 8.03
C PHE A 257 -20.06 -0.67 8.46
N PRO A 258 -21.28 -0.99 8.95
CA PRO A 258 -22.27 0.03 9.28
C PRO A 258 -21.79 0.96 10.41
N GLY A 259 -22.04 2.27 10.27
CA GLY A 259 -21.69 3.32 11.23
C GLY A 259 -20.35 4.04 10.97
N MET A 260 -19.60 3.64 9.94
CA MET A 260 -18.35 4.27 9.51
C MET A 260 -18.60 5.16 8.29
N ASP A 261 -18.49 6.48 8.45
CA ASP A 261 -18.78 7.45 7.39
C ASP A 261 -17.68 8.50 7.22
N LEU A 262 -17.59 9.07 6.01
CA LEU A 262 -16.73 10.22 5.72
C LEU A 262 -17.12 11.46 6.54
N GLU A 263 -18.38 11.58 6.97
CA GLU A 263 -18.89 12.75 7.70
C GLU A 263 -18.74 12.66 9.22
N ASN A 264 -18.51 11.46 9.77
CA ASN A 264 -18.24 11.32 11.20
C ASN A 264 -16.84 11.87 11.54
N PRO A 265 -16.68 12.62 12.65
CA PRO A 265 -15.36 12.95 13.15
C PRO A 265 -14.65 11.63 13.45
N LEU A 266 -13.52 11.41 12.78
CA LEU A 266 -12.68 10.25 13.05
C LEU A 266 -12.32 10.28 14.54
N PRO A 267 -12.37 9.14 15.25
CA PRO A 267 -11.88 9.10 16.63
C PRO A 267 -10.45 9.63 16.65
N VAL A 268 -10.26 10.70 17.42
CA VAL A 268 -8.93 11.22 17.76
C VAL A 268 -8.31 10.18 18.68
N TRP A 269 -7.30 9.47 18.19
CA TRP A 269 -6.47 8.58 19.01
C TRP A 269 -5.21 9.33 19.41
#